data_AF-A0AAV5DHY7-F1
#
_entry.id   AF-A0AAV5DHY7-F1
#
_cell.length_a   1.000
_cell.length_b   1.000
_cell.length_c   1.000
_cell.angle_alpha   90.00
_cell.angle_beta   90.00
_cell.angle_gamma   90.00
#
_symmetry.space_group_name_H-M   'P 1'
#
loop_
_entity.id
_entity.type
_entity.pdbx_description
1 polymer ?
#
loop_
_entity_poly.entity_id
_entity_poly.type
_entity_poly.pdbx_seq_one_letter_code
_entity_poly.pdbx_strand_id
1 'polypeptide(L)'
;MHGDLIECIAERVLAGDVADYVRFRSVCRSWRSCTVGPRGVGLSDVRFHPRRWMMFPEGHGLYPGHAKLRGRGRVRFFCGDTGAFVTVHLPIFKDHAELDNPDGLLLLQRDADTAVVLLNPFTGDVAELPQLYQHTPPQPRLSDEANLPYFRRVCAAVSVSPVTGTITVLVALENVCPRPHRRPELDAIELERQIRE
;
A
#
# COMPACT_ATOMS: atom_id res chain seq x y z
N MET A 1 -16.59 31.72 1.37
CA MET A 1 -15.80 31.28 0.20
C MET A 1 -16.72 30.43 -0.66
N HIS A 2 -16.82 30.71 -1.95
CA HIS A 2 -17.74 30.00 -2.86
C HIS A 2 -17.27 28.55 -3.06
N GLY A 3 -18.21 27.59 -3.11
CA GLY A 3 -17.90 26.16 -3.22
C GLY A 3 -17.04 25.81 -4.44
N ASP A 4 -17.38 26.38 -5.60
CA ASP A 4 -16.69 26.15 -6.86
C ASP A 4 -15.20 26.56 -6.82
N LEU A 5 -14.88 27.62 -6.07
CA LEU A 5 -13.50 28.06 -5.87
C LEU A 5 -12.73 27.06 -5.00
N ILE A 6 -13.37 26.52 -3.94
CA ILE A 6 -12.76 25.50 -3.08
C ILE A 6 -12.48 24.24 -3.90
N GLU A 7 -13.42 23.81 -4.73
CA GLU A 7 -13.26 22.66 -5.62
C GLU A 7 -12.10 22.88 -6.60
N CYS A 8 -12.03 24.05 -7.24
CA CYS A 8 -10.93 24.42 -8.14
C CYS A 8 -9.55 24.45 -7.47
N ILE A 9 -9.48 24.86 -6.20
CA ILE A 9 -8.25 24.81 -5.41
C ILE A 9 -7.93 23.35 -5.07
N ALA A 10 -8.92 22.58 -4.65
CA ALA A 10 -8.74 21.20 -4.25
C ALA A 10 -8.22 20.33 -5.41
N GLU A 11 -8.74 20.50 -6.62
CA GLU A 11 -8.25 19.81 -7.82
C GLU A 11 -6.79 20.15 -8.11
N ARG A 12 -6.37 21.41 -7.94
CA ARG A 12 -4.98 21.83 -8.11
C ARG A 12 -4.06 21.25 -7.04
N VAL A 13 -4.53 21.19 -5.79
CA VAL A 13 -3.79 20.58 -4.69
C VAL A 13 -3.63 19.08 -4.91
N LEU A 14 -4.71 18.39 -5.33
CA LEU A 14 -4.70 16.96 -5.62
C LEU A 14 -3.75 16.61 -6.78
N ALA A 15 -3.72 17.44 -7.83
CA ALA A 15 -2.78 17.28 -8.94
C ALA A 15 -1.31 17.39 -8.52
N GLY A 16 -1.03 18.04 -7.37
CA GLY A 16 0.30 18.11 -6.78
C GLY A 16 0.60 16.89 -5.90
N ASP A 17 -0.13 16.76 -4.80
CA ASP A 17 0.10 15.72 -3.79
C ASP A 17 -1.19 15.36 -3.02
N VAL A 18 -1.46 14.05 -2.91
CA VAL A 18 -2.60 13.52 -2.14
C VAL A 18 -2.48 13.80 -0.64
N ALA A 19 -1.27 13.84 -0.08
CA ALA A 19 -1.10 14.13 1.34
C ALA A 19 -1.54 15.57 1.67
N ASP A 20 -1.17 16.52 0.81
CA ASP A 20 -1.59 17.92 0.93
C ASP A 20 -3.08 18.09 0.64
N TYR A 21 -3.66 17.31 -0.27
CA TYR A 21 -5.11 17.28 -0.47
C TYR A 21 -5.87 16.81 0.77
N VAL A 22 -5.43 15.73 1.40
CA VAL A 22 -6.05 15.22 2.65
C VAL A 22 -5.93 16.27 3.76
N ARG A 23 -4.78 16.96 3.88
CA ARG A 23 -4.59 18.08 4.82
C ARG A 23 -5.52 19.25 4.52
N PHE A 24 -5.63 19.66 3.24
CA PHE A 24 -6.54 20.72 2.80
C PHE A 24 -7.98 20.43 3.24
N ARG A 25 -8.43 19.19 3.07
CA ARG A 25 -9.78 18.75 3.51
C ARG A 25 -9.93 18.59 5.02
N SER A 26 -8.82 18.52 5.76
CA SER A 26 -8.86 18.44 7.21
C SER A 26 -9.19 19.78 7.87
N VAL A 27 -8.99 20.91 7.16
CA VAL A 27 -9.09 22.29 7.68
C VAL A 27 -10.47 22.58 8.30
N CYS A 28 -11.55 22.38 7.55
CA CYS A 28 -12.91 22.62 8.06
C CYS A 28 -13.97 21.77 7.35
N ARG A 29 -15.15 21.66 7.95
CA ARG A 29 -16.27 20.86 7.39
C ARG A 29 -16.75 21.40 6.05
N SER A 30 -16.81 22.73 5.89
CA SER A 30 -17.27 23.37 4.65
C SER A 30 -16.34 23.03 3.47
N TRP A 31 -15.03 23.05 3.67
CA TRP A 31 -14.09 22.67 2.60
C TRP A 31 -14.19 21.18 2.28
N ARG A 32 -14.32 20.35 3.32
CA ARG A 32 -14.51 18.90 3.16
C ARG A 32 -15.77 18.56 2.38
N SER A 33 -16.88 19.28 2.57
CA SER A 33 -18.13 19.03 1.84
C SER A 33 -18.10 19.49 0.38
N CYS A 34 -17.26 20.46 0.03
CA CYS A 34 -17.13 20.98 -1.34
C CYS A 34 -16.12 20.18 -2.19
N THR A 35 -15.62 19.04 -1.72
CA THR A 35 -14.52 18.31 -2.35
C THR A 35 -14.77 16.80 -2.34
N VAL A 36 -14.32 16.11 -3.38
CA VAL A 36 -14.53 14.66 -3.57
C VAL A 36 -13.89 13.84 -2.45
N GLY A 37 -14.66 13.03 -1.71
CA GLY A 37 -14.18 12.02 -0.74
C GLY A 37 -13.03 11.18 -1.30
N PRO A 38 -11.83 11.08 -0.68
CA PRO A 38 -10.82 10.14 -1.18
C PRO A 38 -11.22 8.69 -0.87
N ARG A 39 -12.06 8.48 0.15
CA ARG A 39 -12.48 7.14 0.61
C ARG A 39 -13.35 6.47 -0.46
N GLY A 40 -13.07 5.21 -0.73
CA GLY A 40 -13.70 4.39 -1.75
C GLY A 40 -13.06 4.55 -3.13
N VAL A 41 -12.37 5.67 -3.40
CA VAL A 41 -11.81 5.96 -4.73
C VAL A 41 -10.29 6.03 -4.74
N GLY A 42 -9.63 5.99 -3.57
CA GLY A 42 -8.19 6.21 -3.45
C GLY A 42 -7.32 5.11 -4.07
N LEU A 43 -7.90 3.95 -4.38
CA LEU A 43 -7.23 2.87 -5.10
C LEU A 43 -7.58 2.85 -6.60
N SER A 44 -8.81 3.19 -6.96
CA SER A 44 -9.33 3.14 -8.34
C SER A 44 -9.11 4.43 -9.15
N ASP A 45 -8.89 5.57 -8.48
CA ASP A 45 -8.53 6.83 -9.12
C ASP A 45 -7.05 7.17 -8.85
N VAL A 46 -6.26 7.11 -9.91
CA VAL A 46 -4.81 7.34 -9.92
C VAL A 46 -4.42 8.72 -9.36
N ARG A 47 -5.32 9.72 -9.40
CA ARG A 47 -5.06 11.05 -8.82
C ARG A 47 -4.83 10.99 -7.30
N PHE A 48 -5.35 9.97 -6.64
CA PHE A 48 -5.17 9.75 -5.20
C PHE A 48 -3.98 8.84 -4.87
N HIS A 49 -3.24 8.35 -5.88
CA HIS A 49 -2.08 7.51 -5.65
C HIS A 49 -0.89 8.34 -5.13
N PRO A 50 -0.28 7.96 -4.00
CA PRO A 50 0.81 8.72 -3.40
C PRO A 50 2.17 8.44 -4.07
N ARG A 51 2.26 8.59 -5.40
CA ARG A 51 3.40 8.17 -6.24
C ARG A 51 4.79 8.69 -5.82
N ARG A 52 4.83 9.79 -5.08
CA ARG A 52 6.06 10.45 -4.61
C ARG A 52 6.47 10.03 -3.19
N TRP A 53 5.63 9.25 -2.53
CA TRP A 53 5.82 8.84 -1.14
C TRP A 53 6.27 7.40 -1.09
N MET A 54 7.32 7.14 -0.34
CA MET A 54 7.77 5.79 -0.03
C MET A 54 7.63 5.51 1.46
N MET A 55 7.30 4.27 1.84
CA MET A 55 7.42 3.88 3.25
C MET A 55 8.89 4.00 3.66
N PHE A 56 9.14 4.67 4.79
CA PHE A 56 10.48 4.80 5.32
C PHE A 56 10.86 3.51 6.08
N PRO A 57 11.99 2.87 5.74
CA PRO A 57 12.41 1.63 6.39
C PRO A 57 12.91 1.91 7.80
N GLU A 58 12.04 1.78 8.78
CA GLU A 58 12.39 1.85 10.20
C GLU A 58 12.94 0.51 10.72
N GLY A 59 13.59 0.52 11.88
CA GLY A 59 13.91 -0.72 12.60
C GLY A 59 14.92 -1.64 11.92
N HIS A 60 15.87 -1.10 11.14
CA HIS A 60 16.92 -1.90 10.45
C HIS A 60 16.38 -2.91 9.42
N GLY A 61 15.30 -2.57 8.72
CA GLY A 61 14.66 -3.47 7.76
C GLY A 61 13.68 -4.44 8.41
N LEU A 62 13.27 -4.18 9.65
CA LEU A 62 12.19 -4.89 10.33
C LEU A 62 10.86 -4.13 10.13
N TYR A 63 9.78 -4.86 9.82
CA TYR A 63 8.45 -4.36 9.44
C TYR A 63 7.97 -3.16 10.29
N PRO A 64 8.04 -1.93 9.75
CA PRO A 64 7.65 -0.72 10.48
C PRO A 64 6.18 -0.77 10.90
N GLY A 65 5.87 -0.34 12.12
CA GLY A 65 4.49 -0.27 12.60
C GLY A 65 3.88 -1.59 13.08
N HIS A 66 4.52 -2.74 12.90
CA HIS A 66 3.98 -4.04 13.31
C HIS A 66 3.91 -4.23 14.84
N ALA A 67 2.79 -4.77 15.35
CA ALA A 67 2.57 -4.91 16.80
C ALA A 67 3.62 -5.82 17.48
N LYS A 68 4.05 -6.89 16.80
CA LYS A 68 5.12 -7.80 17.29
C LYS A 68 6.47 -7.11 17.49
N LEU A 69 6.68 -5.93 16.88
CA LEU A 69 7.92 -5.15 16.94
C LEU A 69 7.76 -3.86 17.76
N ARG A 70 6.79 -3.82 18.69
CA ARG A 70 6.42 -2.62 19.48
C ARG A 70 5.92 -1.44 18.63
N GLY A 71 5.65 -1.67 17.34
CA GLY A 71 5.02 -0.68 16.47
C GLY A 71 3.61 -0.38 16.97
N ARG A 72 3.30 0.90 17.19
CA ARG A 72 1.95 1.35 17.58
C ARG A 72 1.06 1.61 16.35
N GLY A 73 1.28 0.87 15.26
CA GLY A 73 0.67 1.15 13.96
C GLY A 73 0.96 2.56 13.47
N ARG A 74 2.13 3.12 13.77
CA ARG A 74 2.56 4.42 13.25
C ARG A 74 3.72 4.18 12.32
N VAL A 75 3.58 4.66 11.10
CA VAL A 75 4.52 4.41 10.00
C VAL A 75 4.93 5.76 9.43
N ARG A 76 6.23 5.95 9.18
CA ARG A 76 6.72 7.13 8.48
C ARG A 76 6.77 6.89 6.97
N PHE A 77 6.39 7.92 6.25
CA PHE A 77 6.57 8.01 4.81
C PHE A 77 7.50 9.17 4.50
N PHE A 78 8.30 8.99 3.44
CA PHE A 78 9.25 9.96 2.94
C PHE A 78 8.84 10.38 1.54
N CYS A 79 8.80 11.70 1.29
CA CYS A 79 8.56 12.25 -0.04
C CYS A 79 9.89 12.39 -0.78
N GLY A 80 10.07 11.65 -1.87
CA GLY A 80 11.30 11.69 -2.67
C GLY A 80 11.61 13.05 -3.28
N ASP A 81 10.56 13.79 -3.66
CA ASP A 81 10.71 15.08 -4.36
C ASP A 81 11.08 16.24 -3.44
N THR A 82 10.51 16.24 -2.22
CA THR A 82 10.61 17.37 -1.29
C THR A 82 11.49 17.09 -0.08
N GLY A 83 11.85 15.83 0.16
CA GLY A 83 12.53 15.40 1.38
C GLY A 83 11.65 15.41 2.63
N ALA A 84 10.34 15.68 2.49
CA ALA A 84 9.43 15.77 3.61
C ALA A 84 9.14 14.39 4.24
N PHE A 85 8.88 14.39 5.55
CA PHE A 85 8.43 13.21 6.28
C PHE A 85 7.03 13.40 6.84
N VAL A 86 6.23 12.34 6.80
CA VAL A 86 4.92 12.30 7.43
C VAL A 86 4.77 11.01 8.22
N THR A 87 4.08 11.09 9.36
CA THR A 87 3.73 9.91 10.15
C THR A 87 2.25 9.63 10.00
N VAL A 88 1.90 8.42 9.59
CA VAL A 88 0.53 7.97 9.40
C VAL A 88 0.21 6.90 10.43
N HIS A 89 -0.97 6.99 11.04
CA HIS A 89 -1.47 5.92 11.90
C HIS A 89 -2.24 4.91 11.06
N LEU A 90 -1.68 3.70 10.93
CA LEU A 90 -2.19 2.58 10.16
C LEU A 90 -2.41 1.38 11.10
N PRO A 91 -3.59 1.26 11.74
CA PRO A 91 -3.90 0.18 12.68
C PRO A 91 -3.82 -1.23 12.07
N ILE A 92 -3.93 -1.33 10.75
CA ILE A 92 -3.86 -2.58 9.98
C ILE A 92 -2.52 -3.32 10.18
N PHE A 93 -1.44 -2.61 10.53
CA PHE A 93 -0.16 -3.25 10.88
C PHE A 93 -0.19 -4.05 12.19
N LYS A 94 -1.33 -4.14 12.89
CA LYS A 94 -1.44 -5.03 14.06
C LYS A 94 -1.24 -6.50 13.69
N ASP A 95 -1.72 -6.88 12.51
CA ASP A 95 -1.81 -8.26 12.01
C ASP A 95 -1.46 -8.36 10.52
N HIS A 96 -0.77 -7.36 9.97
CA HIS A 96 -0.33 -7.34 8.58
C HIS A 96 1.13 -6.92 8.45
N ALA A 97 1.91 -7.66 7.66
CA ALA A 97 3.27 -7.35 7.29
C ALA A 97 3.32 -6.68 5.91
N GLU A 98 4.24 -5.72 5.71
CA GLU A 98 4.50 -5.13 4.38
C GLU A 98 5.25 -6.12 3.48
N LEU A 99 4.81 -6.21 2.22
CA LEU A 99 5.47 -6.96 1.15
C LEU A 99 6.24 -6.03 0.21
N ASP A 100 5.60 -4.94 -0.23
CA ASP A 100 6.20 -3.94 -1.12
C ASP A 100 5.40 -2.62 -1.09
N ASN A 101 5.96 -1.55 -1.66
CA ASN A 101 5.37 -0.21 -1.73
C ASN A 101 5.25 0.34 -3.18
N PRO A 102 4.46 -0.29 -4.08
CA PRO A 102 4.34 0.15 -5.47
C PRO A 102 3.56 1.47 -5.60
N ASP A 103 4.09 2.43 -6.36
CA ASP A 103 3.45 3.74 -6.58
C ASP A 103 3.05 4.47 -5.27
N GLY A 104 3.76 4.17 -4.18
CA GLY A 104 3.48 4.66 -2.82
C GLY A 104 2.29 4.01 -2.11
N LEU A 105 1.55 3.10 -2.79
CA LEU A 105 0.57 2.22 -2.16
C LEU A 105 1.28 1.12 -1.36
N LEU A 106 0.61 0.52 -0.39
CA LEU A 106 1.16 -0.55 0.42
C LEU A 106 0.58 -1.89 0.00
N LEU A 107 1.44 -2.82 -0.39
CA LEU A 107 1.09 -4.22 -0.53
C LEU A 107 1.40 -4.92 0.78
N LEU A 108 0.37 -5.46 1.42
CA LEU A 108 0.45 -6.07 2.75
C LEU A 108 0.02 -7.54 2.70
N GLN A 109 0.53 -8.33 3.64
CA GLN A 109 0.12 -9.70 3.89
C GLN A 109 -0.45 -9.84 5.29
N ARG A 110 -1.64 -10.41 5.41
CA ARG A 110 -2.29 -10.71 6.69
C ARG A 110 -1.65 -11.92 7.37
N ASP A 111 -1.34 -11.79 8.65
CA ASP A 111 -0.70 -12.83 9.47
C ASP A 111 -1.55 -14.11 9.58
N ALA A 112 -2.88 -13.95 9.66
CA ALA A 112 -3.78 -15.05 10.03
C ALA A 112 -3.97 -16.09 8.91
N ASP A 113 -4.08 -15.65 7.66
CA ASP A 113 -4.43 -16.49 6.53
C ASP A 113 -3.65 -16.14 5.25
N THR A 114 -2.61 -15.31 5.38
CA THR A 114 -1.73 -14.89 4.29
C THR A 114 -2.44 -14.18 3.12
N ALA A 115 -3.65 -13.67 3.34
CA ALA A 115 -4.34 -12.83 2.36
C ALA A 115 -3.52 -11.59 2.03
N VAL A 116 -3.57 -11.18 0.77
CA VAL A 116 -2.83 -10.01 0.29
C VAL A 116 -3.78 -8.85 0.15
N VAL A 117 -3.30 -7.69 0.57
CA VAL A 117 -4.10 -6.48 0.67
C VAL A 117 -3.34 -5.32 0.08
N LEU A 118 -3.96 -4.58 -0.84
CA LEU A 118 -3.47 -3.30 -1.31
C LEU A 118 -4.12 -2.17 -0.49
N LEU A 119 -3.31 -1.26 0.02
CA LEU A 119 -3.74 -0.18 0.90
C LEU A 119 -3.23 1.17 0.38
N ASN A 120 -4.10 2.18 0.32
CA ASN A 120 -3.68 3.56 0.18
C ASN A 120 -3.47 4.17 1.59
N PRO A 121 -2.21 4.52 1.97
CA PRO A 121 -1.92 4.97 3.33
C PRO A 121 -2.56 6.31 3.70
N PHE A 122 -2.84 7.19 2.74
CA PHE A 122 -3.37 8.54 3.01
C PHE A 122 -4.89 8.61 2.95
N THR A 123 -5.53 7.77 2.14
CA THR A 123 -7.00 7.71 2.04
C THR A 123 -7.60 6.69 3.01
N GLY A 124 -6.82 5.66 3.36
CA GLY A 124 -7.23 4.53 4.17
C GLY A 124 -8.00 3.46 3.40
N ASP A 125 -8.02 3.55 2.06
CA ASP A 125 -8.73 2.59 1.22
C ASP A 125 -7.97 1.29 1.10
N VAL A 126 -8.73 0.20 1.12
CA VAL A 126 -8.21 -1.16 1.21
C VAL A 126 -8.89 -2.03 0.16
N ALA A 127 -8.10 -2.83 -0.54
CA ALA A 127 -8.57 -3.84 -1.47
C ALA A 127 -7.91 -5.18 -1.17
N GLU A 128 -8.69 -6.21 -0.89
CA GLU A 128 -8.17 -7.58 -0.79
C GLU A 128 -7.92 -8.15 -2.19
N LEU A 129 -6.76 -8.76 -2.38
CA LEU A 129 -6.34 -9.45 -3.59
C LEU A 129 -6.46 -10.97 -3.41
N PRO A 130 -6.52 -11.74 -4.52
CA PRO A 130 -6.45 -13.19 -4.44
C PRO A 130 -5.19 -13.63 -3.71
N GLN A 131 -5.30 -14.76 -3.01
CA GLN A 131 -4.24 -15.30 -2.17
C GLN A 131 -3.02 -15.73 -3.00
N LEU A 132 -1.86 -15.07 -2.80
CA LEU A 132 -0.60 -15.37 -3.51
C LEU A 132 -0.19 -16.86 -3.45
N TYR A 133 -0.56 -17.55 -2.37
CA TYR A 133 -0.18 -18.93 -2.10
C TYR A 133 -0.95 -19.98 -2.89
N GLN A 134 -2.09 -19.63 -3.50
CA GLN A 134 -2.77 -20.55 -4.43
C GLN A 134 -1.90 -20.87 -5.66
N HIS A 135 -0.91 -20.02 -5.93
CA HIS A 135 -0.04 -20.10 -7.10
C HIS A 135 1.44 -20.37 -6.73
N THR A 136 1.77 -20.66 -5.46
CA THR A 136 3.15 -20.99 -5.03
C THR A 136 3.24 -22.37 -4.39
N PRO A 137 4.40 -23.05 -4.47
CA PRO A 137 4.58 -24.39 -3.92
C PRO A 137 4.40 -24.45 -2.39
N PRO A 138 4.10 -25.64 -1.82
CA PRO A 138 3.79 -25.80 -0.40
C PRO A 138 4.87 -25.22 0.51
N GLN A 139 4.44 -24.40 1.47
CA GLN A 139 5.35 -23.74 2.41
C GLN A 139 5.99 -24.75 3.37
N PRO A 140 7.30 -24.65 3.67
CA PRO A 140 7.89 -25.38 4.78
C PRO A 140 7.30 -24.87 6.10
N ARG A 141 6.87 -25.79 6.98
CA ARG A 141 6.43 -25.44 8.34
C ARG A 141 7.62 -24.92 9.13
N LEU A 142 7.78 -23.61 9.18
CA LEU A 142 8.73 -22.96 10.09
C LEU A 142 8.04 -22.73 11.44
N SER A 143 8.83 -22.60 12.50
CA SER A 143 8.33 -22.40 13.87
C SER A 143 7.64 -21.04 14.03
N ASP A 144 6.76 -20.91 15.02
CA ASP A 144 5.87 -19.74 15.22
C ASP A 144 6.56 -18.37 15.30
N GLU A 145 7.83 -18.30 15.73
CA GLU A 145 8.61 -17.06 15.74
C GLU A 145 9.35 -16.78 14.41
N ALA A 146 9.49 -17.81 13.56
CA ALA A 146 10.12 -17.75 12.24
C ALA A 146 9.08 -17.79 11.07
N ASN A 147 7.79 -17.87 11.40
CA ASN A 147 6.65 -17.81 10.47
C ASN A 147 6.30 -16.39 9.98
N LEU A 148 7.16 -15.40 10.26
CA LEU A 148 7.11 -14.15 9.50
C LEU A 148 7.39 -14.49 8.03
N PRO A 149 6.41 -14.27 7.13
CA PRO A 149 6.22 -15.10 5.94
C PRO A 149 7.39 -15.07 4.95
N TYR A 150 7.61 -16.23 4.31
CA TYR A 150 8.72 -16.61 3.41
C TYR A 150 8.96 -15.67 2.20
N PHE A 151 8.05 -14.73 1.94
CA PHE A 151 8.14 -13.75 0.86
C PHE A 151 9.13 -12.63 1.19
N ARG A 152 10.41 -13.00 1.34
CA ARG A 152 11.46 -12.07 1.78
C ARG A 152 11.82 -11.02 0.75
N ARG A 153 11.45 -11.21 -0.52
CA ARG A 153 11.71 -10.25 -1.60
C ARG A 153 10.60 -10.40 -2.65
N VAL A 154 9.59 -9.55 -2.52
CA VAL A 154 8.53 -9.38 -3.50
C VAL A 154 8.73 -8.03 -4.14
N CYS A 155 8.48 -7.94 -5.45
CA CYS A 155 8.34 -6.67 -6.14
C CYS A 155 6.97 -6.65 -6.78
N ALA A 156 6.25 -5.56 -6.62
CA ALA A 156 4.91 -5.39 -7.14
C ALA A 156 4.88 -4.20 -8.09
N ALA A 157 3.98 -4.28 -9.07
CA ALA A 157 3.58 -3.16 -9.90
C ALA A 157 2.07 -3.09 -9.90
N VAL A 158 1.53 -1.87 -9.82
CA VAL A 158 0.09 -1.62 -9.81
C VAL A 158 -0.26 -0.84 -11.06
N SER A 159 -1.31 -1.26 -11.75
CA SER A 159 -1.94 -0.46 -12.81
C SER A 159 -3.42 -0.34 -12.54
N VAL A 160 -4.02 0.76 -13.00
CA VAL A 160 -5.44 1.02 -12.83
C VAL A 160 -6.04 1.46 -14.16
N SER A 161 -7.10 0.77 -14.59
CA SER A 161 -7.85 1.09 -15.80
C SER A 161 -8.56 2.44 -15.63
N PRO A 162 -8.26 3.45 -16.47
CA PRO A 162 -8.89 4.76 -16.36
C PRO A 162 -10.40 4.74 -16.64
N VAL A 163 -10.88 3.73 -17.38
CA VAL A 163 -12.28 3.62 -17.81
C VAL A 163 -13.12 2.87 -16.79
N THR A 164 -12.57 1.80 -16.20
CA THR A 164 -13.32 0.88 -15.34
C THR A 164 -12.93 0.96 -13.86
N GLY A 165 -11.84 1.66 -13.52
CA GLY A 165 -11.28 1.66 -12.17
C GLY A 165 -10.69 0.31 -11.73
N THR A 166 -10.58 -0.65 -12.64
CA THR A 166 -10.05 -1.98 -12.34
C THR A 166 -8.58 -1.89 -11.99
N ILE A 167 -8.21 -2.45 -10.84
CA ILE A 167 -6.86 -2.47 -10.31
C ILE A 167 -6.22 -3.82 -10.64
N THR A 168 -5.10 -3.78 -11.36
CA THR A 168 -4.27 -4.96 -11.65
C THR A 168 -2.98 -4.85 -10.85
N VAL A 169 -2.62 -5.93 -10.15
CA VAL A 169 -1.38 -6.00 -9.36
C VAL A 169 -0.54 -7.14 -9.90
N LEU A 170 0.59 -6.80 -10.50
CA LEU A 170 1.61 -7.77 -10.88
C LEU A 170 2.53 -7.98 -9.69
N VAL A 171 2.79 -9.24 -9.33
CA VAL A 171 3.66 -9.59 -8.21
C VAL A 171 4.77 -10.51 -8.69
N ALA A 172 6.01 -10.03 -8.64
CA ALA A 172 7.21 -10.82 -8.87
C ALA A 172 7.71 -11.38 -7.54
N LEU A 173 7.87 -12.69 -7.49
CA LEU A 173 8.37 -13.41 -6.32
C LEU A 173 9.83 -13.78 -6.55
N GLU A 174 10.71 -13.33 -5.66
CA GLU A 174 12.08 -13.85 -5.64
C GLU A 174 12.06 -15.15 -4.84
N ASN A 175 12.20 -16.29 -5.54
CA ASN A 175 12.33 -17.57 -4.87
C ASN A 175 13.65 -17.61 -4.10
N VAL A 176 13.57 -17.50 -2.77
CA VAL A 176 14.69 -17.90 -1.92
C VAL A 176 14.78 -19.42 -2.00
N CYS A 177 15.64 -19.92 -2.90
CA CYS A 177 16.03 -21.32 -2.90
C CYS A 177 16.64 -21.63 -1.52
N PRO A 178 16.17 -22.65 -0.78
CA PRO A 178 16.79 -23.05 0.48
C PRO A 178 18.22 -23.61 0.30
N ARG A 179 18.68 -23.77 -0.95
CA ARG A 179 19.99 -24.31 -1.29
C ARG A 179 20.94 -23.17 -1.65
N PRO A 180 22.05 -22.98 -0.89
CA PRO A 180 22.97 -21.85 -1.04
C PRO A 180 23.76 -21.81 -2.36
N HIS A 181 23.50 -22.70 -3.32
CA HIS A 181 24.27 -22.85 -4.57
C HIS A 181 23.43 -22.71 -5.84
N ARG A 182 22.12 -22.42 -5.75
CA ARG A 182 21.28 -22.17 -6.94
C ARG A 182 21.02 -20.67 -7.07
N ARG A 183 21.12 -20.15 -8.31
CA ARG A 183 20.73 -18.77 -8.60
C ARG A 183 19.25 -18.56 -8.25
N PRO A 184 18.85 -17.39 -7.73
CA PRO A 184 17.45 -17.04 -7.58
C PRO A 184 16.77 -17.06 -8.96
N GLU A 185 15.60 -17.69 -9.02
CA GLU A 185 14.73 -17.75 -10.19
C GLU A 185 13.58 -16.76 -9.92
N LEU A 186 13.34 -15.85 -10.87
CA LEU A 186 12.29 -14.84 -10.79
C LEU A 186 11.03 -15.44 -11.42
N ASP A 187 10.03 -15.73 -10.60
CA ASP A 187 8.70 -16.11 -11.08
C ASP A 187 7.79 -14.88 -11.01
N ALA A 188 7.27 -14.44 -12.16
CA ALA A 188 6.26 -13.40 -12.22
C ALA A 188 4.87 -14.04 -12.14
N ILE A 189 4.08 -13.65 -11.14
CA ILE A 189 2.68 -14.05 -11.03
C ILE A 189 1.82 -12.81 -11.28
N GLU A 190 1.03 -12.86 -12.35
CA GLU A 190 0.00 -11.86 -12.60
C GLU A 190 -1.21 -12.20 -11.74
N LEU A 191 -1.48 -11.36 -10.74
CA LEU A 191 -2.71 -11.42 -9.96
C LEU A 191 -3.70 -10.43 -10.56
N GLU A 192 -4.46 -10.88 -11.56
CA GLU A 192 -5.60 -10.13 -12.05
C GLU A 192 -6.77 -10.29 -11.06
N ARG A 193 -7.28 -9.17 -10.52
CA ARG A 193 -8.62 -9.15 -9.94
C ARG A 193 -9.44 -8.00 -10.51
N GLN A 194 -10.54 -8.36 -11.16
CA GLN A 194 -11.67 -7.47 -11.39
C GLN A 194 -12.34 -7.18 -10.05
N ILE A 195 -11.96 -6.08 -9.41
CA ILE A 195 -12.74 -5.51 -8.31
C ILE A 195 -13.84 -4.67 -8.99
N ARG A 196 -15.04 -5.26 -9.12
CA ARG A 196 -16.27 -4.48 -9.34
C ARG A 196 -16.75 -4.05 -7.96
N GLU A 197 -16.90 -2.74 -7.78
CA GLU A 197 -17.71 -2.16 -6.70
C GLU A 197 -19.19 -2.56 -6.85
#